data_AF-A0A5J4RLA4-F1
#
_entry.id   AF-A0A5J4RLA4-F1
#
_cell.length_a   1.000
_cell.length_b   1.000
_cell.length_c   1.000
_cell.angle_alpha   90.00
_cell.angle_beta   90.00
_cell.angle_gamma   90.00
#
_symmetry.space_group_name_H-M   'P 1'
#
loop_
_entity.id
_entity.type
_entity.pdbx_description
1 polymer ?
#
loop_
_entity_poly.entity_id
_entity_poly.type
_entity_poly.pdbx_seq_one_letter_code
_entity_poly.pdbx_strand_id
1 'polypeptide(L)'
;MTNHWKQSGIPHKDWTLVDVIDVREDGQEEWETDYETCMMCGNKKNRYVHVVKHPDLVREFKVGSTCAEKITNDYINPEKREKELRNRATRRVNWIKKQWKMSKNGNYYLNIDDRHLLIYRDEKTKKYKVKIKDTFGKKSFDSLEKAKIAVFNGIEYLKKQNKW
;
A
#
# COMPACT_ATOMS: atom_id res chain seq x y z
N MET A 1 9.09 5.99 25.93
CA MET A 1 8.11 5.55 24.92
C MET A 1 6.78 6.18 25.26
N THR A 2 6.12 6.81 24.29
CA THR A 2 4.83 7.47 24.49
C THR A 2 3.74 6.44 24.79
N ASN A 3 2.99 6.64 25.87
CA ASN A 3 1.83 5.82 26.23
C ASN A 3 0.70 6.77 26.66
N HIS A 4 -0.09 7.21 25.68
CA HIS A 4 -1.16 8.17 25.93
C HIS A 4 -2.36 7.59 26.71
N TRP A 5 -2.49 6.25 26.83
CA TRP A 5 -3.49 5.67 27.74
C TRP A 5 -3.29 6.07 29.21
N LYS A 6 -2.05 6.43 29.59
CA LYS A 6 -1.70 6.84 30.95
C LYS A 6 -1.58 8.36 31.11
N GLN A 7 -1.81 9.13 30.05
CA GLN A 7 -1.57 10.57 30.07
C GLN A 7 -2.88 11.32 30.34
N SER A 8 -2.87 12.16 31.38
CA SER A 8 -3.98 13.06 31.66
C SER A 8 -4.16 14.10 30.54
N GLY A 9 -5.41 14.45 30.25
CA GLY A 9 -5.77 15.42 29.21
C GLY A 9 -5.81 14.85 27.78
N ILE A 10 -5.60 13.54 27.60
CA ILE A 10 -5.82 12.88 26.31
C ILE A 10 -7.17 12.15 26.33
N PRO A 11 -8.09 12.44 25.38
CA PRO A 11 -9.35 11.71 25.26
C PRO A 11 -9.12 10.24 24.93
N HIS A 12 -9.90 9.36 25.57
CA HIS A 12 -9.81 7.91 25.41
C HIS A 12 -10.92 7.32 24.51
N LYS A 13 -11.86 8.16 24.05
CA LYS A 13 -13.03 7.83 23.24
C LYS A 13 -13.31 8.96 22.24
N ASP A 14 -14.29 8.74 21.38
CA ASP A 14 -14.81 9.71 20.40
C ASP A 14 -13.80 10.18 19.34
N TRP A 15 -12.83 9.31 19.05
CA TRP A 15 -11.93 9.48 17.92
C TRP A 15 -12.59 9.01 16.62
N THR A 16 -12.14 9.55 15.51
CA THR A 16 -12.55 9.12 14.16
C THR A 16 -11.36 8.48 13.45
N LEU A 17 -11.55 7.31 12.84
CA LEU A 17 -10.58 6.71 11.93
C LEU A 17 -10.55 7.50 10.62
N VAL A 18 -9.41 8.12 10.33
CA VAL A 18 -9.20 8.92 9.12
C VAL A 18 -8.68 8.01 8.01
N ASP A 19 -7.59 7.29 8.29
CA ASP A 19 -6.90 6.49 7.28
C ASP A 19 -6.22 5.25 7.90
N VAL A 20 -5.84 4.31 7.04
CA VAL A 20 -4.93 3.21 7.39
C VAL A 20 -3.82 3.15 6.35
N ILE A 21 -2.57 3.18 6.81
CA ILE A 21 -1.38 3.26 5.97
C ILE A 21 -0.56 1.98 6.14
N ASP A 22 -0.16 1.34 5.03
CA ASP A 22 0.89 0.30 5.06
C ASP A 22 2.25 0.99 4.88
N VAL A 23 3.07 1.05 5.93
CA VAL A 23 4.40 1.68 5.86
C VAL A 23 5.35 0.97 4.88
N ARG A 24 4.98 -0.24 4.41
CA ARG A 24 5.69 -1.00 3.35
C ARG A 24 4.95 -0.97 2.01
N GLU A 25 4.13 0.06 1.75
CA GLU A 25 3.43 0.20 0.46
C GLU A 25 4.40 0.37 -0.73
N ASP A 26 5.60 0.87 -0.51
CA ASP A 26 6.64 0.99 -1.55
C ASP A 26 7.38 -0.33 -1.82
N GLY A 27 7.23 -1.33 -0.95
CA GLY A 27 7.88 -2.63 -1.10
C GLY A 27 9.16 -2.82 -0.30
N GLN A 28 9.49 -1.90 0.63
CA GLN A 28 10.65 -2.06 1.51
C GLN A 28 10.71 -3.43 2.21
N GLU A 29 11.94 -3.91 2.40
CA GLU A 29 12.22 -5.13 3.12
C GLU A 29 12.00 -4.96 4.62
N GLU A 30 11.72 -6.06 5.33
CA GLU A 30 11.40 -6.01 6.76
C GLU A 30 12.53 -5.42 7.62
N TRP A 31 13.79 -5.68 7.23
CA TRP A 31 14.96 -5.20 7.96
C TRP A 31 15.29 -3.72 7.70
N GLU A 32 14.75 -3.13 6.64
CA GLU A 32 14.85 -1.69 6.33
C GLU A 32 13.58 -0.92 6.74
N THR A 33 12.54 -1.62 7.22
CA THR A 33 11.25 -0.99 7.52
C THR A 33 11.31 -0.22 8.83
N ASP A 34 11.07 1.09 8.74
CA ASP A 34 10.79 1.93 9.91
C ASP A 34 9.34 1.74 10.36
N TYR A 35 9.14 0.83 11.31
CA TYR A 35 7.83 0.58 11.90
C TYR A 35 7.37 1.74 12.79
N GLU A 36 6.08 2.04 12.73
CA GLU A 36 5.51 3.07 13.59
C GLU A 36 5.31 2.56 15.02
N THR A 37 5.43 3.49 15.97
CA THR A 37 5.12 3.23 17.37
C THR A 37 3.72 3.71 17.69
N CYS A 38 2.88 2.82 18.21
CA CYS A 38 1.53 3.17 18.66
C CYS A 38 1.58 4.28 19.70
N MET A 39 1.00 5.45 19.40
CA MET A 39 1.01 6.58 20.33
C MET A 39 0.21 6.32 21.61
N MET A 40 -0.78 5.42 21.57
CA MET A 40 -1.61 5.08 22.73
C MET A 40 -0.92 4.09 23.68
N CYS A 41 -0.46 2.93 23.19
CA CYS A 41 0.11 1.89 24.04
C CYS A 41 1.64 1.78 24.02
N GLY A 42 2.32 2.45 23.09
CA GLY A 42 3.78 2.44 22.95
C GLY A 42 4.37 1.22 22.22
N ASN A 43 3.55 0.33 21.66
CA ASN A 43 4.04 -0.83 20.89
C ASN A 43 4.72 -0.39 19.58
N LYS A 44 5.94 -0.86 19.30
CA LYS A 44 6.85 -0.35 18.25
C LYS A 44 6.78 -1.08 16.90
N LYS A 45 5.87 -2.03 16.71
CA LYS A 45 5.85 -2.89 15.50
C LYS A 45 4.60 -2.69 14.63
N ASN A 46 4.13 -1.44 14.49
CA ASN A 46 2.96 -1.18 13.66
C ASN A 46 3.35 -0.99 12.21
N ARG A 47 3.07 -2.02 11.39
CA ARG A 47 3.16 -1.93 9.93
C ARG A 47 1.96 -1.20 9.32
N TYR A 48 0.77 -1.60 9.75
CA TYR A 48 -0.48 -1.00 9.32
C TYR A 48 -0.87 0.01 10.38
N VAL A 49 -0.85 1.27 9.98
CA VAL A 49 -0.90 2.42 10.89
C VAL A 49 -2.25 3.06 10.75
N HIS A 50 -3.03 3.03 11.82
CA HIS A 50 -4.35 3.66 11.88
C HIS A 50 -4.16 5.11 12.28
N VAL A 51 -4.47 6.01 11.34
CA VAL A 51 -4.47 7.44 11.57
C VAL A 51 -5.84 7.82 12.10
N VAL A 52 -5.87 8.34 13.31
CA VAL A 52 -7.11 8.76 13.99
C VAL A 52 -7.04 10.23 14.36
N LYS A 53 -8.19 10.89 14.43
CA LYS A 53 -8.32 12.28 14.88
C LYS A 53 -9.37 12.39 15.98
N HIS A 54 -9.17 13.32 16.90
CA HIS A 54 -10.15 13.72 17.90
C HIS A 54 -10.56 15.18 17.64
N PRO A 55 -11.84 15.56 17.76
CA PRO A 55 -12.28 16.94 17.54
C PRO A 55 -11.53 17.96 18.41
N ASP A 56 -11.22 17.59 19.65
CA ASP A 56 -10.56 18.49 20.61
C ASP A 56 -9.03 18.59 20.45
N LEU A 57 -8.43 17.86 19.50
CA LEU A 57 -6.98 17.85 19.29
C LEU A 57 -6.63 18.23 17.86
N VAL A 58 -5.72 19.20 17.72
CA VAL A 58 -5.24 19.66 16.41
C VAL A 58 -4.43 18.58 15.67
N ARG A 59 -3.76 17.70 16.41
CA ARG A 59 -2.87 16.67 15.84
C ARG A 59 -3.58 15.32 15.70
N GLU A 60 -3.28 14.63 14.61
CA GLU A 60 -3.66 13.23 14.41
C GLU A 60 -2.77 12.28 15.22
N PHE A 61 -3.32 11.13 15.60
CA PHE A 61 -2.55 10.08 16.27
C PHE A 61 -2.37 8.90 15.34
N LYS A 62 -1.15 8.33 15.36
CA LYS A 62 -0.80 7.07 14.71
C LYS A 62 -0.86 5.96 15.75
N VAL A 63 -1.78 5.01 15.56
CA VAL A 63 -2.01 3.92 16.51
C VAL A 63 -2.06 2.58 15.78
N GLY A 64 -2.01 1.48 16.54
CA GLY A 64 -2.26 0.13 15.99
C GLY A 64 -3.75 -0.22 16.05
N SER A 65 -4.17 -1.26 15.32
CA SER A 65 -5.59 -1.65 15.14
C SER A 65 -6.36 -1.69 16.45
N THR A 66 -5.89 -2.46 17.44
CA THR A 66 -6.60 -2.61 18.72
C THR A 66 -6.75 -1.30 19.48
N CYS A 67 -5.79 -0.37 19.36
CA CYS A 67 -5.93 0.96 19.97
C CYS A 67 -6.90 1.83 19.19
N ALA A 68 -6.89 1.77 17.86
CA ALA A 68 -7.85 2.46 17.01
C ALA A 68 -9.28 2.02 17.33
N GLU A 69 -9.55 0.72 17.39
CA GLU A 69 -10.87 0.17 17.73
C GLU A 69 -11.39 0.71 19.06
N LYS A 70 -10.54 0.69 20.09
CA LYS A 70 -10.91 1.15 21.43
C LYS A 70 -11.24 2.63 21.50
N ILE A 71 -10.43 3.49 20.89
CA ILE A 71 -10.60 4.95 21.00
C ILE A 71 -11.66 5.50 20.04
N THR A 72 -11.89 4.81 18.92
CA THR A 72 -12.98 5.17 17.97
C THR A 72 -14.31 4.52 18.32
N ASN A 73 -14.29 3.51 19.21
CA ASN A 73 -15.45 2.66 19.50
C ASN A 73 -15.98 1.92 18.25
N ASP A 74 -15.11 1.68 17.27
CA ASP A 74 -15.40 1.00 16.02
C ASP A 74 -14.56 -0.26 15.90
N TYR A 75 -15.19 -1.41 16.12
CA TYR A 75 -14.54 -2.72 16.11
C TYR A 75 -14.57 -3.41 14.74
N ILE A 76 -14.98 -2.71 13.68
CA ILE A 76 -15.15 -3.28 12.35
C ILE A 76 -14.24 -2.60 11.33
N ASN A 77 -14.29 -1.27 11.23
CA ASN A 77 -13.61 -0.57 10.14
C ASN A 77 -12.07 -0.56 10.26
N PRO A 78 -11.44 -0.41 11.44
CA PRO A 78 -9.99 -0.48 11.57
C PRO A 78 -9.41 -1.81 11.04
N GLU A 79 -9.99 -2.94 11.44
CA GLU A 79 -9.57 -4.26 10.98
C GLU A 79 -9.86 -4.46 9.48
N LYS A 80 -11.05 -4.07 9.03
CA LYS A 80 -11.45 -4.21 7.62
C LYS A 80 -10.48 -3.48 6.68
N ARG A 81 -10.15 -2.21 6.97
CA ARG A 81 -9.23 -1.42 6.14
C ARG A 81 -7.81 -1.97 6.19
N GLU A 82 -7.33 -2.41 7.35
CA GLU A 82 -6.04 -3.10 7.46
C GLU A 82 -6.01 -4.39 6.62
N LYS A 83 -7.07 -5.20 6.68
CA LYS A 83 -7.19 -6.44 5.91
C LYS A 83 -7.15 -6.18 4.41
N GLU A 84 -7.77 -5.12 3.93
CA GLU A 84 -7.69 -4.69 2.53
C GLU A 84 -6.25 -4.37 2.11
N LEU A 85 -5.48 -3.68 2.96
CA LEU A 85 -4.06 -3.39 2.71
C LEU A 85 -3.20 -4.66 2.75
N ARG A 86 -3.42 -5.55 3.72
CA ARG A 86 -2.76 -6.87 3.79
C ARG A 86 -3.01 -7.67 2.52
N ASN A 87 -4.25 -7.73 2.07
CA ASN A 87 -4.63 -8.42 0.84
C ASN A 87 -3.96 -7.79 -0.39
N ARG A 88 -3.92 -6.45 -0.46
CA ARG A 88 -3.18 -5.72 -1.51
C ARG A 88 -1.69 -6.07 -1.49
N ALA A 89 -1.04 -6.09 -0.32
CA ALA A 89 0.37 -6.43 -0.20
C ALA A 89 0.65 -7.87 -0.67
N THR A 90 -0.18 -8.83 -0.26
CA THR A 90 -0.09 -10.23 -0.71
C THR A 90 -0.26 -10.35 -2.22
N ARG A 91 -1.26 -9.65 -2.81
CA ARG A 91 -1.46 -9.63 -4.26
C ARG A 91 -0.25 -9.03 -4.99
N ARG A 92 0.38 -7.98 -4.45
CA ARG A 92 1.61 -7.37 -5.01
C ARG A 92 2.78 -8.36 -5.00
N VAL A 93 3.02 -9.06 -3.89
CA VAL A 93 4.09 -10.06 -3.80
C VAL A 93 3.87 -11.19 -4.82
N ASN A 94 2.65 -11.72 -4.89
CA ASN A 94 2.31 -12.77 -5.85
C ASN A 94 2.40 -12.27 -7.30
N TRP A 95 2.07 -11.00 -7.55
CA TRP A 95 2.19 -10.38 -8.86
C TRP A 95 3.64 -10.32 -9.37
N ILE A 96 4.57 -9.91 -8.51
CA ILE A 96 6.00 -9.82 -8.87
C ILE A 96 6.54 -11.21 -9.24
N LYS A 97 6.16 -12.22 -8.44
CA LYS A 97 6.52 -13.64 -8.63
C LYS A 97 5.87 -14.28 -9.87
N LYS A 98 4.81 -13.68 -10.42
CA LYS A 98 4.12 -14.23 -11.60
C LYS A 98 5.11 -14.36 -12.76
N GLN A 99 5.02 -15.47 -13.49
CA GLN A 99 5.85 -15.68 -14.68
C GLN A 99 5.30 -14.85 -15.84
N TRP A 100 6.17 -14.02 -16.41
CA TRP A 100 5.88 -13.23 -17.61
C TRP A 100 6.49 -13.94 -18.81
N LYS A 101 5.73 -14.03 -19.90
CA LYS A 101 6.26 -14.59 -21.15
C LYS A 101 7.18 -13.56 -21.79
N MET A 102 8.22 -14.02 -22.47
CA MET A 102 9.09 -13.16 -23.27
C MET A 102 8.75 -13.34 -24.74
N SER A 103 8.59 -12.23 -25.45
CA SER A 103 8.39 -12.20 -26.90
C SER A 103 9.72 -12.40 -27.63
N LYS A 104 9.67 -12.70 -28.94
CA LYS A 104 10.86 -12.81 -29.79
C LYS A 104 11.74 -11.55 -29.77
N ASN A 105 11.13 -10.38 -29.56
CA ASN A 105 11.82 -9.09 -29.53
C ASN A 105 12.33 -8.73 -28.12
N GLY A 106 12.32 -9.67 -27.16
CA GLY A 106 12.81 -9.47 -25.81
C GLY A 106 11.85 -8.72 -24.87
N ASN A 107 10.65 -8.35 -25.33
CA ASN A 107 9.64 -7.71 -24.47
C ASN A 107 8.94 -8.74 -23.58
N TYR A 108 8.69 -8.38 -22.32
CA TYR A 108 7.92 -9.19 -21.39
C TYR A 108 6.43 -8.88 -21.53
N TYR A 109 5.59 -9.90 -21.53
CA TYR A 109 4.15 -9.72 -21.59
C TYR A 109 3.38 -10.73 -20.74
N LEU A 110 2.15 -10.35 -20.43
CA LEU A 110 1.21 -11.15 -19.66
C LEU A 110 -0.22 -10.83 -20.09
N ASN A 111 -1.02 -11.85 -20.38
CA ASN A 111 -2.44 -11.69 -20.70
C ASN A 111 -3.27 -12.06 -19.46
N ILE A 112 -4.16 -11.16 -19.05
CA ILE A 112 -5.09 -11.33 -17.91
C ILE A 112 -6.39 -10.61 -18.25
N ASP A 113 -7.54 -11.22 -17.97
CA ASP A 113 -8.86 -10.62 -18.17
C ASP A 113 -9.01 -10.00 -19.57
N ASP A 114 -8.62 -10.75 -20.60
CA ASP A 114 -8.59 -10.33 -22.03
C ASP A 114 -7.79 -9.05 -22.32
N ARG A 115 -6.86 -8.68 -21.44
CA ARG A 115 -5.99 -7.51 -21.57
C ARG A 115 -4.54 -7.93 -21.74
N HIS A 116 -3.88 -7.34 -22.73
CA HIS A 116 -2.46 -7.49 -22.96
C HIS A 116 -1.66 -6.50 -22.11
N LEU A 117 -0.78 -7.03 -21.26
CA LEU A 117 0.16 -6.24 -20.46
C LEU A 117 1.54 -6.41 -21.05
N LEU A 118 2.21 -5.30 -21.35
CA LEU A 118 3.50 -5.30 -22.01
C LEU A 118 4.50 -4.47 -21.18
N ILE A 119 5.69 -5.04 -20.98
CA ILE A 119 6.85 -4.36 -20.45
C ILE A 119 7.95 -4.50 -21.49
N TYR A 120 8.45 -3.37 -21.98
CA TYR A 120 9.49 -3.33 -23.00
C TYR A 120 10.65 -2.45 -22.53
N ARG A 121 11.84 -2.72 -23.05
CA ARG A 121 13.03 -1.92 -22.77
C ARG A 121 13.20 -0.90 -23.89
N ASP A 122 13.16 0.38 -23.52
CA ASP A 122 13.36 1.47 -24.47
C ASP A 122 14.81 1.50 -24.95
N GLU A 123 15.03 1.51 -26.26
CA GLU A 123 16.37 1.38 -26.84
C GLU A 123 17.26 2.58 -26.56
N LYS A 124 16.70 3.79 -26.45
CA LYS A 124 17.45 5.03 -26.25
C LYS A 124 17.85 5.20 -24.79
N THR A 125 16.89 5.07 -23.89
CA THR A 125 17.09 5.31 -22.45
C THR A 125 17.55 4.06 -21.71
N LYS A 126 17.46 2.88 -22.33
CA LYS A 126 17.70 1.56 -21.71
C LYS A 126 16.83 1.25 -20.49
N LYS A 127 15.81 2.07 -20.22
CA LYS A 127 14.83 1.91 -19.13
C LYS A 127 13.64 1.08 -19.57
N TYR A 128 12.97 0.46 -18.62
CA TYR A 128 11.72 -0.26 -18.84
C TYR A 128 10.54 0.72 -18.94
N LYS A 129 9.65 0.47 -19.89
CA LYS A 129 8.36 1.15 -20.03
C LYS A 129 7.25 0.11 -20.04
N VAL A 130 6.06 0.55 -19.65
CA VAL A 130 4.89 -0.33 -19.50
C VAL A 130 3.76 0.12 -20.42
N LYS A 131 2.98 -0.84 -20.90
CA LYS A 131 1.75 -0.60 -21.65
C LYS A 131 0.67 -1.55 -21.12
N ILE A 132 -0.51 -1.02 -20.85
CA ILE A 132 -1.69 -1.78 -20.44
C ILE A 132 -2.73 -1.62 -21.55
N LYS A 133 -3.03 -2.71 -22.25
CA LYS A 133 -3.85 -2.70 -23.47
C LYS A 133 -3.27 -1.71 -24.49
N ASP A 134 -3.97 -0.60 -24.74
CA ASP A 134 -3.59 0.43 -25.70
C ASP A 134 -2.89 1.62 -25.04
N THR A 135 -2.89 1.69 -23.71
CA THR A 135 -2.39 2.83 -22.95
C THR A 135 -0.92 2.64 -22.57
N PHE A 136 -0.06 3.54 -23.04
CA PHE A 136 1.33 3.62 -22.62
C PHE A 136 1.48 4.34 -21.28
N GLY A 137 2.28 3.78 -20.39
CA GLY A 137 2.69 4.44 -19.15
C GLY A 137 3.58 5.65 -19.44
N LYS A 138 3.39 6.72 -18.67
CA LYS A 138 4.18 7.97 -18.80
C LYS A 138 5.55 7.88 -18.12
N LYS A 139 5.75 6.91 -17.22
CA LYS A 139 6.97 6.72 -16.43
C LYS A 139 7.84 5.61 -17.02
N SER A 140 9.14 5.71 -16.75
CA SER A 140 10.14 4.67 -17.06
C SER A 140 10.81 4.17 -15.79
N PHE A 141 11.31 2.94 -15.79
CA PHE A 141 11.81 2.24 -14.61
C PHE A 141 13.18 1.62 -14.87
N ASP A 142 14.04 1.62 -13.86
CA ASP A 142 15.41 1.10 -13.99
C ASP A 142 15.50 -0.42 -13.86
N SER A 143 14.45 -1.07 -13.35
CA SER A 143 14.39 -2.53 -13.19
C SER A 143 13.07 -3.12 -13.68
N LEU A 144 13.12 -4.39 -14.09
CA LEU A 144 11.93 -5.16 -14.49
C LEU A 144 10.94 -5.27 -13.33
N GLU A 145 11.42 -5.42 -12.10
CA GLU A 145 10.57 -5.48 -10.91
C GLU A 145 9.78 -4.19 -10.68
N LYS A 146 10.44 -3.02 -10.74
CA LYS A 146 9.77 -1.72 -10.64
C LYS A 146 8.73 -1.55 -11.75
N ALA A 147 9.01 -2.03 -12.96
CA ALA A 147 8.05 -2.04 -14.06
C ALA A 147 6.86 -2.97 -13.79
N LYS A 148 7.07 -4.19 -13.25
CA LYS A 148 5.99 -5.09 -12.84
C LYS A 148 5.10 -4.46 -11.77
N ILE A 149 5.69 -3.83 -10.75
CA ILE A 149 4.97 -3.10 -9.70
C ILE A 149 4.15 -1.94 -10.32
N ALA A 150 4.71 -1.22 -11.28
CA ALA A 150 3.98 -0.16 -11.98
C ALA A 150 2.77 -0.69 -12.74
N VAL A 151 2.88 -1.85 -13.41
CA VAL A 151 1.71 -2.50 -14.01
C VAL A 151 0.68 -2.86 -12.95
N PHE A 152 1.09 -3.47 -11.82
CA PHE A 152 0.18 -3.81 -10.72
C PHE A 152 -0.63 -2.59 -10.24
N ASN A 153 0.06 -1.49 -9.94
CA ASN A 153 -0.57 -0.27 -9.49
C ASN A 153 -1.49 0.34 -10.57
N GLY A 154 -1.12 0.22 -11.85
CA GLY A 154 -1.96 0.62 -12.97
C GLY A 154 -3.26 -0.19 -13.07
N ILE A 155 -3.19 -1.51 -12.86
CA ILE A 155 -4.38 -2.38 -12.81
C ILE A 155 -5.29 -1.97 -11.65
N GLU A 156 -4.74 -1.81 -10.44
CA GLU A 156 -5.50 -1.40 -9.26
C GLU A 156 -6.18 -0.03 -9.46
N TYR A 157 -5.48 0.92 -10.08
CA TYR A 157 -6.04 2.21 -10.44
C TYR A 157 -7.22 2.07 -11.41
N LEU A 158 -7.07 1.30 -12.48
CA LEU A 158 -8.14 1.08 -13.47
C LEU A 158 -9.35 0.37 -12.84
N LYS A 159 -9.13 -0.60 -11.96
CA LYS A 159 -10.21 -1.28 -11.21
C LYS A 159 -10.98 -0.31 -10.34
N LYS A 160 -10.30 0.54 -9.58
CA LYS A 160 -10.94 1.58 -8.74
C LYS A 160 -11.77 2.58 -9.56
N GLN A 161 -11.42 2.79 -10.83
CA GLN A 161 -12.12 3.69 -11.74
C GLN A 161 -13.21 2.99 -12.58
N ASN A 162 -13.47 1.70 -12.35
CA ASN A 162 -14.35 0.86 -13.19
C ASN A 162 -13.97 0.90 -14.68
N LYS A 163 -12.67 0.95 -14.98
CA LYS A 163 -12.07 0.94 -16.33
C LYS A 163 -11.20 -0.31 -16.57
N TRP A 164 -11.24 -1.26 -15.63
CA TRP A 164 -10.68 -2.60 -15.77
C TRP A 164 -11.64 -3.56 -16.49
#